data_AF-A0A317YND8-F1
#
_entry.id   AF-A0A317YND8-F1
#
_cell.length_a   1.000
_cell.length_b   1.000
_cell.length_c   1.000
_cell.angle_alpha   90.00
_cell.angle_beta   90.00
_cell.angle_gamma   90.00
#
_symmetry.space_group_name_H-M   'P 1'
#
loop_
_entity.id
_entity.type
_entity.pdbx_description
1 polymer ?
#
loop_
_entity_poly.entity_id
_entity_poly.type
_entity_poly.pdbx_seq_one_letter_code
_entity_poly.pdbx_strand_id
1 'polypeptide(L)' 'PKLPFGGVGASGMGRYHGKYSFDTFTHEKSYIFKSTRLESGVHLPPYKGKFKCIKAFFKN' A
#
# COMPACT_ATOMS: atom_id res chain seq x y z
N PRO A 1 2.63 27.44 -4.77
CA PRO A 1 2.86 26.34 -3.81
C PRO A 1 2.15 25.00 -4.06
N LYS A 2 1.22 24.87 -5.01
CA LYS A 2 0.48 23.61 -5.24
C LYS A 2 1.11 22.67 -6.28
N LEU A 3 2.10 23.13 -7.03
CA LEU A 3 2.80 22.33 -8.03
C LEU A 3 4.17 21.89 -7.48
N PRO A 4 4.56 20.62 -7.70
CA PRO A 4 5.86 20.13 -7.27
C PRO A 4 6.98 20.75 -8.12
N PHE A 5 8.07 21.14 -7.49
CA PHE A 5 9.30 21.54 -8.17
C PHE A 5 10.41 20.53 -7.87
N GLY A 6 11.06 20.03 -8.91
CA GLY A 6 12.08 18.98 -8.84
C GLY A 6 12.69 18.69 -10.20
N GLY A 7 13.88 18.09 -10.22
CA GLY A 7 14.60 17.68 -11.42
C GLY A 7 14.36 16.22 -11.80
N VAL A 8 14.93 15.82 -12.94
CA VAL A 8 14.96 14.43 -13.41
C VAL A 8 16.30 14.13 -14.09
N GLY A 9 16.85 12.93 -13.85
CA GLY A 9 18.12 12.49 -14.45
C GLY A 9 19.31 13.33 -13.97
N ALA A 10 20.09 13.89 -14.91
CA ALA A 10 21.25 14.73 -14.57
C ALA A 10 20.88 16.03 -13.83
N SER A 11 19.61 16.46 -13.89
CA SER A 11 19.12 17.67 -13.22
C SER A 11 18.64 17.43 -11.77
N GLY A 12 18.65 16.18 -11.28
CA GLY A 12 18.30 15.81 -9.89
C GLY A 12 17.17 14.80 -9.78
N MET A 13 16.73 14.50 -8.55
CA MET A 13 15.61 13.60 -8.25
C MET A 13 14.79 14.10 -7.05
N GLY A 14 13.54 13.63 -6.93
CA GLY A 14 12.62 14.09 -5.89
C GLY A 14 11.95 15.41 -6.24
N ARG A 15 11.09 15.91 -5.35
CA ARG A 15 10.31 17.14 -5.58
C ARG A 15 9.84 17.74 -4.27
N TYR A 16 9.79 19.06 -4.19
CA TYR A 16 9.31 19.78 -3.01
C TYR A 16 8.33 20.89 -3.43
N HIS A 17 8.03 21.82 -2.51
CA HIS A 17 7.07 22.93 -2.61
C HIS A 17 5.69 22.57 -2.00
N GLY A 18 5.27 23.33 -0.99
CA GLY A 18 4.00 23.09 -0.29
C GLY A 18 3.96 21.69 0.36
N LYS A 19 2.89 20.94 0.12
CA LYS A 19 2.71 19.57 0.63
C LYS A 19 3.86 18.65 0.26
N TYR A 20 4.43 18.81 -0.95
CA TYR A 20 5.52 17.94 -1.42
C TYR A 20 6.80 18.09 -0.58
N SER A 21 7.03 19.26 0.04
CA SER A 21 8.12 19.42 1.01
C SER A 21 7.89 18.57 2.26
N PHE A 22 6.67 18.58 2.81
CA PHE A 22 6.31 17.74 3.94
C PHE A 22 6.42 16.25 3.59
N ASP A 23 5.85 15.85 2.45
CA ASP A 23 5.91 14.46 1.96
C ASP A 23 7.37 14.00 1.76
N THR A 24 8.28 14.88 1.30
CA THR A 24 9.70 14.55 1.10
C THR A 24 10.43 14.20 2.39
N PHE A 25 10.03 14.79 3.52
CA PHE A 25 10.64 14.53 4.83
C PHE A 25 9.79 13.64 5.72
N THR A 26 8.70 13.06 5.19
CA THR A 26 7.78 12.21 5.94
C THR A 26 7.80 10.78 5.40
N HIS A 27 7.89 9.82 6.31
CA HIS A 27 7.75 8.41 5.97
C HIS A 27 6.30 7.97 6.15
N GLU A 28 5.61 7.65 5.05
CA GLU A 28 4.25 7.14 5.07
C GLU A 28 4.22 5.68 5.58
N LYS A 29 4.12 5.50 6.90
CA LYS A 29 4.13 4.18 7.54
C LYS A 29 2.73 3.59 7.63
N SER A 30 2.40 2.68 6.70
CA SER A 30 1.13 1.93 6.74
C SER A 30 1.07 0.97 7.93
N TYR A 31 -0.12 0.80 8.52
CA TYR A 31 -0.41 -0.21 9.52
C TYR A 31 -1.80 -0.82 9.29
N ILE A 32 -2.00 -2.05 9.77
CA ILE A 32 -3.29 -2.74 9.73
C ILE A 32 -3.69 -3.17 11.13
N PHE A 33 -5.00 -3.19 11.39
CA PHE A 33 -5.59 -3.73 12.60
C PHE A 33 -6.68 -4.73 12.22
N LYS A 34 -6.59 -5.95 12.76
CA LYS A 34 -7.61 -6.98 12.62
C LYS A 34 -8.10 -7.36 14.01
N SER A 35 -9.40 -7.24 14.25
CA SER A 35 -10.01 -7.64 15.52
C SER A 35 -9.82 -9.14 15.75
N THR A 36 -9.53 -9.53 16.99
CA THR A 36 -9.46 -10.93 17.41
C THR A 36 -10.84 -11.53 17.70
N ARG A 37 -11.91 -10.73 17.72
CA ARG A 37 -13.27 -11.20 18.00
C ARG A 37 -13.90 -11.98 16.84
N LEU A 38 -13.43 -11.73 15.61
CA LEU A 38 -13.93 -12.36 14.39
C LEU A 38 -12.79 -13.14 13.75
N GLU A 39 -12.62 -14.39 14.18
CA GLU A 39 -11.65 -15.29 13.56
C GLU A 39 -12.25 -15.98 12.34
N SER A 40 -11.50 -15.97 11.22
CA SER A 40 -11.88 -16.65 10.00
C SER A 40 -10.78 -17.63 9.58
N GLY A 41 -11.15 -18.91 9.46
CA GLY A 41 -10.27 -19.98 9.00
C GLY A 41 -10.12 -20.07 7.48
N VAL A 42 -10.69 -19.11 6.72
CA VAL A 42 -10.66 -19.15 5.24
C VAL A 42 -9.23 -19.06 4.70
N HIS A 43 -8.39 -18.23 5.30
CA HIS A 43 -6.98 -18.06 4.88
C HIS A 43 -6.02 -19.00 5.61
N LEU A 44 -6.51 -19.81 6.56
CA LEU A 44 -5.68 -20.74 7.35
C LEU A 44 -5.62 -22.13 6.68
N PRO A 45 -4.52 -22.88 6.85
CA PRO A 45 -4.43 -24.29 6.46
C PRO A 45 -5.46 -25.16 7.20
N PRO A 46 -5.85 -26.33 6.65
CA PRO A 46 -5.48 -26.89 5.35
C PRO A 46 -6.24 -26.24 4.18
N TYR A 47 -5.57 -26.11 3.02
CA TYR A 47 -6.08 -25.38 1.84
C TYR A 47 -6.91 -26.23 0.86
N LYS A 48 -7.17 -27.50 1.15
CA LYS A 48 -7.91 -28.42 0.27
C LYS A 48 -9.32 -27.86 0.00
N GLY A 49 -9.68 -27.68 -1.27
CA GLY A 49 -10.98 -27.14 -1.70
C GLY A 49 -11.10 -25.61 -1.71
N LYS A 50 -10.15 -24.85 -1.11
CA LYS A 50 -10.21 -23.38 -1.02
C LYS A 50 -9.64 -22.64 -2.25
N PHE A 51 -8.92 -23.35 -3.12
CA PHE A 51 -8.26 -22.77 -4.31
C PHE A 51 -9.24 -22.14 -5.30
N LYS A 52 -10.40 -22.78 -5.53
CA LYS A 52 -11.43 -22.25 -6.44
C LYS A 52 -11.98 -20.91 -5.94
N CYS A 53 -12.20 -20.78 -4.64
CA CYS A 53 -12.69 -19.56 -4.01
C CYS A 53 -11.67 -18.41 -4.10
N ILE A 54 -10.40 -18.69 -3.80
CA ILE A 54 -9.32 -17.69 -3.91
C ILE A 54 -9.12 -17.25 -5.36
N LYS A 55 -9.12 -18.20 -6.31
CA LYS A 55 -8.98 -17.90 -7.74
C LYS A 55 -10.15 -17.07 -8.27
N ALA A 56 -11.37 -17.32 -7.83
CA ALA A 56 -12.53 -16.51 -8.20
C ALA A 56 -12.44 -15.09 -7.63
N PHE A 57 -11.95 -14.92 -6.39
CA PHE A 57 -11.78 -13.60 -5.77
C PHE A 57 -10.79 -12.70 -6.53
N PHE A 58 -9.67 -13.25 -7.01
CA PHE A 58 -8.63 -12.47 -7.70
C PHE A 58 -8.81 -12.37 -9.23
N LYS A 59 -9.68 -13.18 -9.84
CA LYS A 59 -9.92 -13.17 -11.30
C LYS A 59 -11.21 -12.50 -11.73
N ASN A 60 -12.11 -12.21 -10.78
CA ASN A 60 -13.27 -11.37 -11.03
C ASN A 60 -12.89 -9.89 -11.02
#